data_AF-A0A1I5YFR0-F1
#
_entry.id   AF-A0A1I5YFR0-F1
#
_cell.length_a   1.000
_cell.length_b   1.000
_cell.length_c   1.000
_cell.angle_alpha   90.00
_cell.angle_beta   90.00
_cell.angle_gamma   90.00
#
_symmetry.space_group_name_H-M   'P 1'
#
loop_
_entity.id
_entity.type
_entity.pdbx_description
1 polymer ?
#
loop_
_entity_poly.entity_id
_entity_poly.type
_entity_poly.pdbx_seq_one_letter_code
_entity_poly.pdbx_strand_id
1 'polypeptide(L)'
;MKKFLAILLSMVMVMSLAACGSGSAAEYYSGEVDWVEAGYEGDCIITNHVGLVLNGDGTYTLEDAFLVNQVSGAIVFYTKTFYTGKYTAEKADADGIKTVSLQAPTSAVQNLNGVVATSAEDADILPSFQPDFSSIQVDTNSHAVVSTIPQHQ
;
A
#
# COMPACT_ATOMS: atom_id res chain seq x y z
N MET A 1 55.29 13.58 20.43
CA MET A 1 54.43 12.46 20.01
C MET A 1 52.96 12.84 20.17
N LYS A 2 52.26 12.96 19.03
CA LYS A 2 50.82 12.81 18.76
C LYS A 2 49.81 13.23 19.87
N LYS A 3 49.36 14.50 19.82
CA LYS A 3 48.02 14.93 20.29
C LYS A 3 47.45 16.05 19.41
N PHE A 4 47.55 15.90 18.08
CA PHE A 4 47.01 16.85 17.10
C PHE A 4 45.92 16.23 16.19
N LEU A 5 45.28 15.14 16.63
CA LEU A 5 44.29 14.42 15.82
C LEU A 5 42.86 14.45 16.39
N ALA A 6 42.54 15.41 17.25
CA ALA A 6 41.22 15.51 17.88
C ALA A 6 40.37 16.70 17.39
N ILE A 7 40.92 17.57 16.53
CA ILE A 7 40.24 18.81 16.08
C ILE A 7 39.61 18.65 14.67
N LEU A 8 39.79 17.50 14.01
CA LEU A 8 39.31 17.27 12.64
C LEU A 8 38.03 16.42 12.52
N LEU A 9 37.44 15.96 13.63
CA LEU A 9 36.27 15.07 13.62
C LEU A 9 34.95 15.74 14.07
N SER A 10 34.93 17.07 14.25
CA SER A 10 33.73 17.81 14.66
C SER A 10 33.11 18.65 13.54
N MET A 11 33.55 18.49 12.29
CA MET A 11 33.14 19.31 11.15
C MET A 11 32.41 18.52 10.05
N VAL A 12 31.88 17.33 10.38
CA VAL A 12 31.00 16.52 9.51
C VAL A 12 29.75 16.07 10.28
N MET A 13 29.11 17.00 11.00
CA MET A 13 27.78 16.77 11.63
C MET A 13 26.83 17.97 11.49
N VAL A 14 27.02 18.80 10.45
CA VAL A 14 26.14 19.96 10.18
C VAL A 14 25.56 19.92 8.76
N MET A 15 25.38 18.73 8.16
CA MET A 15 24.70 18.62 6.86
C MET A 15 23.57 17.57 6.77
N SER A 16 23.18 16.90 7.86
CA SER A 16 22.06 15.95 7.81
C SER A 16 20.72 16.50 8.35
N LEU A 17 20.66 17.77 8.78
CA LEU A 17 19.42 18.43 9.19
C LEU A 17 18.87 19.43 8.16
N ALA A 18 19.20 19.25 6.89
CA ALA A 18 18.58 19.98 5.78
C ALA A 18 17.92 19.00 4.80
N ALA A 19 17.03 18.17 5.33
CA ALA A 19 16.03 17.45 4.53
C ALA A 19 14.76 17.12 5.35
N CYS A 20 14.30 18.02 6.24
CA CYS A 20 12.86 18.24 6.35
C CYS A 20 12.44 19.08 5.16
N GLY A 21 12.66 18.53 3.96
CA GLY A 21 12.05 19.06 2.75
C GLY A 21 10.55 18.95 2.95
N SER A 22 9.82 19.91 2.38
CA SER A 22 8.37 19.95 2.25
C SER A 22 7.83 18.75 1.45
N GLY A 23 8.09 17.52 1.89
CA GLY A 23 7.39 16.34 1.45
C GLY A 23 5.95 16.49 1.92
N SER A 24 4.99 16.36 1.00
CA SER A 24 3.60 16.29 1.44
C SER A 24 3.46 15.17 2.45
N ALA A 25 2.59 15.35 3.45
CA ALA A 25 2.25 14.26 4.35
C ALA A 25 1.76 13.05 3.53
N ALA A 26 2.05 11.85 4.00
CA ALA A 26 1.52 10.65 3.36
C ALA A 26 -0.02 10.67 3.43
N GLU A 27 -0.65 10.35 2.32
CA GLU A 27 -2.11 10.27 2.23
C GLU A 27 -2.54 8.80 2.26
N TYR A 28 -3.56 8.47 3.05
CA TYR A 28 -4.13 7.12 3.12
C TYR A 28 -5.56 7.11 2.58
N TYR A 29 -5.86 6.07 1.81
CA TYR A 29 -7.17 5.78 1.23
C TYR A 29 -7.47 4.29 1.38
N SER A 30 -8.72 3.92 1.62
CA SER A 30 -9.11 2.51 1.67
C SER A 30 -10.48 2.25 1.11
N GLY A 31 -10.75 1.00 0.75
CA GLY A 31 -12.07 0.52 0.41
C GLY A 31 -12.15 -0.99 0.55
N GLU A 32 -13.36 -1.50 0.62
CA GLU A 32 -13.63 -2.93 0.70
C GLU A 32 -14.87 -3.32 -0.07
N VAL A 33 -14.90 -4.59 -0.52
CA VAL A 33 -16.06 -5.22 -1.12
C VAL A 33 -16.28 -6.56 -0.44
N ASP A 34 -17.47 -6.70 0.14
CA ASP A 34 -17.92 -7.92 0.79
C ASP A 34 -18.86 -8.71 -0.12
N TRP A 35 -18.71 -10.03 -0.11
CA TRP A 35 -19.69 -10.92 -0.71
C TRP A 35 -19.72 -12.28 -0.02
N VAL A 36 -20.76 -13.03 -0.33
CA VAL A 36 -20.90 -14.43 0.03
C VAL A 36 -21.04 -15.20 -1.27
N GLU A 37 -20.34 -16.33 -1.40
CA GLU A 37 -20.47 -17.18 -2.58
C GLU A 37 -21.92 -17.67 -2.75
N ALA A 38 -22.39 -17.69 -3.99
CA ALA A 38 -23.74 -18.13 -4.28
C ALA A 38 -23.95 -19.60 -3.86
N GLY A 39 -24.90 -19.83 -2.96
CA GLY A 39 -25.18 -21.17 -2.42
C GLY A 39 -24.30 -21.59 -1.24
N TYR A 40 -23.41 -20.72 -0.75
CA TYR A 40 -22.67 -20.98 0.48
C TYR A 40 -23.62 -20.95 1.69
N GLU A 41 -23.58 -22.02 2.48
CA GLU A 41 -24.28 -22.14 3.76
C GLU A 41 -23.25 -22.21 4.89
N GLY A 42 -22.97 -21.06 5.51
CA GLY A 42 -22.03 -20.96 6.62
C GLY A 42 -22.00 -19.56 7.20
N ASP A 43 -21.03 -19.28 8.06
CA ASP A 43 -20.91 -18.03 8.81
C ASP A 43 -19.72 -17.18 8.35
N CYS A 44 -19.22 -17.37 7.13
CA CYS A 44 -18.14 -16.59 6.55
C CYS A 44 -18.62 -15.59 5.48
N ILE A 45 -17.93 -14.46 5.43
CA ILE A 45 -18.03 -13.40 4.43
C ILE A 45 -16.64 -13.29 3.78
N ILE A 46 -16.62 -13.20 2.45
CA ILE A 46 -15.38 -12.91 1.72
C ILE A 46 -15.28 -11.40 1.56
N THR A 47 -14.12 -10.84 1.89
CA THR A 47 -13.82 -9.42 1.80
C THR A 47 -12.56 -9.22 0.99
N ASN A 48 -12.67 -8.41 -0.06
CA ASN A 48 -11.48 -7.81 -0.67
C ASN A 48 -11.30 -6.41 -0.14
N HIS A 49 -10.12 -6.13 0.39
CA HIS A 49 -9.76 -4.84 0.93
C HIS A 49 -8.57 -4.28 0.18
N VAL A 50 -8.67 -2.99 -0.15
CA VAL A 50 -7.59 -2.22 -0.74
C VAL A 50 -7.22 -1.09 0.21
N GLY A 51 -5.95 -1.01 0.56
CA GLY A 51 -5.36 0.13 1.26
C GLY A 51 -4.30 0.79 0.41
N LEU A 52 -4.38 2.10 0.17
CA LEU A 52 -3.43 2.84 -0.64
C LEU A 52 -2.81 3.97 0.18
N VAL A 53 -1.50 3.92 0.34
CA VAL A 53 -0.68 5.00 0.90
C VAL A 53 0.07 5.70 -0.23
N LEU A 54 -0.09 7.02 -0.36
CA LEU A 54 0.67 7.88 -1.26
C LEU A 54 1.72 8.64 -0.46
N ASN A 55 3.00 8.30 -0.65
CA ASN A 55 4.10 8.94 0.06
C ASN A 55 4.49 10.25 -0.62
N GLY A 56 4.88 11.26 0.17
CA GLY A 56 5.27 12.58 -0.36
C GLY A 56 6.53 12.60 -1.24
N ASP A 57 7.21 11.46 -1.40
CA ASP A 57 8.36 11.27 -2.29
C ASP A 57 7.97 10.72 -3.68
N GLY A 58 6.67 10.56 -3.96
CA GLY A 58 6.17 10.02 -5.23
C GLY A 58 6.15 8.49 -5.30
N THR A 59 6.36 7.80 -4.17
CA THR A 59 6.17 6.35 -4.04
C THR A 59 4.80 6.00 -3.44
N TYR A 60 4.32 4.79 -3.70
CA TYR A 60 3.10 4.27 -3.10
C TYR A 60 3.35 2.97 -2.34
N THR A 61 2.49 2.69 -1.36
CA THR A 61 2.27 1.35 -0.82
C THR A 61 0.82 0.97 -1.05
N LEU A 62 0.58 -0.17 -1.72
CA LEU A 62 -0.74 -0.71 -1.96
C LEU A 62 -0.87 -2.03 -1.20
N GLU A 63 -1.77 -2.08 -0.22
CA GLU A 63 -2.28 -3.33 0.35
C GLU A 63 -3.39 -3.85 -0.55
N ASP A 64 -3.18 -5.05 -1.08
CA ASP A 64 -4.18 -5.86 -1.75
C ASP A 64 -4.47 -7.08 -0.87
N ALA A 65 -5.68 -7.15 -0.33
CA ALA A 65 -6.04 -8.13 0.67
C ALA A 65 -7.29 -8.92 0.28
N PHE A 66 -7.19 -10.24 0.35
CA PHE A 66 -8.31 -11.18 0.31
C PHE A 66 -8.48 -11.79 1.70
N LEU A 67 -9.67 -11.64 2.28
CA LEU A 67 -9.99 -12.09 3.63
C LEU A 67 -11.21 -12.99 3.60
N VAL A 68 -11.21 -14.05 4.39
CA VAL A 68 -12.40 -14.81 4.75
C VAL A 68 -12.67 -14.57 6.22
N ASN A 69 -13.72 -13.81 6.48
CA ASN A 69 -14.09 -13.32 7.79
C ASN A 69 -15.30 -14.10 8.31
N GLN A 70 -15.20 -14.71 9.47
CA GLN A 70 -16.40 -15.20 10.16
C GLN A 70 -17.23 -14.03 10.68
N VAL A 71 -18.55 -14.22 10.76
CA VAL A 71 -19.50 -13.29 11.39
C VAL A 71 -19.13 -13.02 12.87
N SER A 72 -18.41 -13.95 13.50
CA SER A 72 -17.82 -13.77 14.84
C SER A 72 -16.71 -12.70 14.90
N GLY A 73 -16.22 -12.23 13.76
CA GLY A 73 -15.08 -11.32 13.60
C GLY A 73 -13.72 -12.01 13.46
N ALA A 74 -13.68 -13.34 13.48
CA ALA A 74 -12.44 -14.09 13.28
C ALA A 74 -12.06 -14.18 11.80
N ILE A 75 -10.84 -13.79 11.45
CA ILE A 75 -10.27 -14.02 10.12
C ILE A 75 -9.78 -15.47 10.06
N VAL A 76 -10.45 -16.31 9.27
CA VAL A 76 -10.09 -17.74 9.14
C VAL A 76 -9.11 -18.01 8.02
N PHE A 77 -9.06 -17.11 7.03
CA PHE A 77 -8.09 -17.12 5.95
C PHE A 77 -7.78 -15.70 5.52
N TYR A 78 -6.51 -15.41 5.22
CA TYR A 78 -6.16 -14.19 4.50
C TYR A 78 -4.91 -14.35 3.63
N THR A 79 -4.93 -13.61 2.52
CA THR A 79 -3.75 -13.22 1.77
C THR A 79 -3.68 -11.69 1.79
N LYS A 80 -2.55 -11.14 2.22
CA LYS A 80 -2.28 -9.69 2.14
C LYS A 80 -0.99 -9.49 1.36
N THR A 81 -1.05 -8.77 0.25
CA THR A 81 0.13 -8.40 -0.51
C THR A 81 0.32 -6.89 -0.46
N PHE A 82 1.48 -6.47 0.02
CA PHE A 82 1.88 -5.07 0.08
C PHE A 82 2.83 -4.78 -1.08
N TYR A 83 2.35 -4.10 -2.10
CA TYR A 83 3.12 -3.67 -3.25
C TYR A 83 3.72 -2.28 -3.00
N THR A 84 4.95 -2.06 -3.47
CA THR A 84 5.60 -0.74 -3.45
C THR A 84 6.07 -0.38 -4.84
N GLY A 85 5.82 0.87 -5.23
CA GLY A 85 6.22 1.39 -6.54
C GLY A 85 6.16 2.90 -6.59
N LYS A 86 6.08 3.46 -7.80
CA LYS A 86 5.94 4.90 -8.04
C LYS A 86 4.54 5.23 -8.51
N TYR A 87 4.06 6.43 -8.18
CA TYR A 87 2.77 6.90 -8.66
C TYR A 87 2.87 8.31 -9.26
N THR A 88 1.84 8.65 -10.02
CA THR A 88 1.48 10.04 -10.34
C THR A 88 0.03 10.26 -9.96
N ALA A 89 -0.30 11.46 -9.49
CA ALA A 89 -1.69 11.79 -9.15
C ALA A 89 -2.09 13.11 -9.82
N GLU A 90 -3.31 13.15 -10.32
CA GLU A 90 -3.93 14.37 -10.79
C GLU A 90 -4.36 15.24 -9.60
N LYS A 91 -4.75 16.49 -9.86
CA LYS A 91 -5.42 17.29 -8.83
C LYS A 91 -6.81 16.74 -8.61
N ALA A 92 -7.30 16.81 -7.36
CA ALA A 92 -8.69 16.50 -7.07
C ALA A 92 -9.61 17.47 -7.83
N ASP A 93 -10.73 16.95 -8.33
CA ASP A 93 -11.78 17.72 -8.99
C ASP A 93 -12.67 18.47 -7.97
N ALA A 94 -13.79 19.03 -8.44
CA ALA A 94 -14.71 19.79 -7.60
C ALA A 94 -15.46 18.93 -6.57
N ASP A 95 -15.58 17.63 -6.81
CA ASP A 95 -16.22 16.67 -5.91
C ASP A 95 -15.20 16.04 -4.94
N GLY A 96 -13.91 16.40 -5.07
CA GLY A 96 -12.82 15.88 -4.27
C GLY A 96 -12.26 14.56 -4.79
N ILE A 97 -12.61 14.16 -6.02
CA ILE A 97 -12.12 12.92 -6.63
C ILE A 97 -10.78 13.16 -7.30
N LYS A 98 -9.82 12.28 -6.99
CA LYS A 98 -8.44 12.30 -7.47
C LYS A 98 -8.15 11.00 -8.22
N THR A 99 -7.64 11.10 -9.45
CA THR A 99 -7.12 9.93 -10.19
C THR A 99 -5.65 9.72 -9.86
N VAL A 100 -5.30 8.49 -9.47
CA VAL A 100 -3.94 8.06 -9.13
C VAL A 100 -3.51 6.97 -10.10
N SER A 101 -2.43 7.21 -10.85
CA SER A 101 -1.83 6.20 -11.73
C SER A 101 -0.66 5.52 -11.01
N LEU A 102 -0.74 4.20 -10.85
CA LEU A 102 0.31 3.39 -10.25
C LEU A 102 1.20 2.78 -11.35
N GLN A 103 2.51 2.97 -11.23
CA GLN A 103 3.48 2.23 -12.04
C GLN A 103 3.60 0.80 -11.53
N ALA A 104 4.11 -0.11 -12.37
CA ALA A 104 4.36 -1.49 -11.95
C ALA A 104 5.22 -1.53 -10.67
N PRO A 105 4.87 -2.39 -9.69
CA PRO A 105 5.59 -2.45 -8.44
C PRO A 105 7.02 -2.95 -8.63
N THR A 106 7.94 -2.42 -7.80
CA THR A 106 9.35 -2.82 -7.78
C THR A 106 9.68 -3.79 -6.66
N SER A 107 8.83 -3.85 -5.64
CA SER A 107 8.93 -4.80 -4.53
C SER A 107 7.56 -5.13 -3.98
N ALA A 108 7.45 -6.32 -3.39
CA ALA A 108 6.24 -6.73 -2.69
C ALA A 108 6.56 -7.62 -1.48
N VAL A 109 5.68 -7.59 -0.48
CA VAL A 109 5.67 -8.51 0.65
C VAL A 109 4.30 -9.15 0.71
N GLN A 110 4.24 -10.48 0.63
CA GLN A 110 3.00 -11.23 0.80
C GLN A 110 2.98 -11.88 2.18
N ASN A 111 1.81 -11.85 2.82
CA ASN A 111 1.51 -12.58 4.03
C ASN A 111 0.28 -13.45 3.79
N LEU A 112 0.49 -14.77 3.80
CA LEU A 112 -0.54 -15.79 3.67
C LEU A 112 -0.71 -16.49 5.02
N ASN A 113 -1.79 -16.21 5.75
CA ASN A 113 -2.08 -16.80 7.06
C ASN A 113 -0.90 -16.76 8.06
N GLY A 114 -0.11 -15.69 8.05
CA GLY A 114 1.05 -15.50 8.92
C GLY A 114 2.38 -15.96 8.33
N VAL A 115 2.36 -16.63 7.17
CA VAL A 115 3.58 -16.98 6.41
C VAL A 115 3.94 -15.81 5.51
N VAL A 116 5.11 -15.23 5.72
CA VAL A 116 5.58 -14.05 5.00
C VAL A 116 6.62 -14.45 3.95
N ALA A 117 6.46 -13.92 2.74
CA ALA A 117 7.44 -14.03 1.65
C ALA A 117 7.63 -12.67 0.99
N THR A 118 8.84 -12.40 0.49
CA THR A 118 9.16 -11.18 -0.25
C THR A 118 9.34 -11.47 -1.74
N SER A 119 9.13 -10.47 -2.59
CA SER A 119 9.36 -10.60 -4.04
C SER A 119 10.82 -10.88 -4.42
N ALA A 120 11.76 -10.76 -3.48
CA ALA A 120 13.15 -11.16 -3.67
C ALA A 120 13.35 -12.67 -3.48
N GLU A 121 12.47 -13.32 -2.71
CA GLU A 121 12.49 -14.75 -2.41
C GLU A 121 11.55 -15.54 -3.33
N ASP A 122 10.44 -14.92 -3.74
CA ASP A 122 9.43 -15.49 -4.63
C ASP A 122 9.12 -14.53 -5.78
N ALA A 123 9.50 -14.93 -7.00
CA ALA A 123 9.32 -14.13 -8.20
C ALA A 123 7.85 -14.03 -8.65
N ASP A 124 6.95 -14.87 -8.15
CA ASP A 124 5.55 -14.92 -8.58
C ASP A 124 4.66 -13.88 -7.87
N ILE A 125 5.18 -13.22 -6.82
CA ILE A 125 4.43 -12.20 -6.06
C ILE A 125 4.19 -10.93 -6.91
N LEU A 126 5.19 -10.44 -7.66
CA LEU A 126 5.06 -9.23 -8.48
C LEU A 126 4.10 -9.42 -9.68
N PRO A 127 4.18 -10.52 -10.45
CA PRO A 127 3.20 -10.82 -11.51
C PRO A 127 1.74 -10.91 -11.04
N SER A 128 1.51 -11.12 -9.74
CA SER A 128 0.16 -11.16 -9.16
C SER A 128 -0.50 -9.78 -9.03
N PHE A 129 0.25 -8.69 -9.28
CA PHE A 129 -0.29 -7.33 -9.29
C PHE A 129 -1.35 -7.18 -10.40
N GLN A 130 -2.58 -6.89 -10.01
CA GLN A 130 -3.70 -6.78 -10.95
C GLN A 130 -3.58 -5.52 -11.82
N PRO A 131 -3.74 -5.61 -13.15
CA PRO A 131 -3.74 -4.45 -14.05
C PRO A 131 -4.78 -3.38 -13.68
N ASP A 132 -5.89 -3.79 -13.06
CA ASP A 132 -6.97 -2.89 -12.63
C ASP A 132 -6.50 -1.87 -11.57
N PHE A 133 -5.42 -2.16 -10.85
CA PHE A 133 -4.81 -1.21 -9.91
C PHE A 133 -3.94 -0.14 -10.58
N SER A 134 -3.71 -0.20 -11.90
CA SER A 134 -2.88 0.79 -12.60
C SER A 134 -3.48 2.20 -12.59
N SER A 135 -4.79 2.33 -12.37
CA SER A 135 -5.48 3.61 -12.24
C SER A 135 -6.58 3.52 -11.17
N ILE A 136 -6.35 4.13 -10.02
CA ILE A 136 -7.25 4.13 -8.87
C ILE A 136 -7.88 5.52 -8.72
N GLN A 137 -9.19 5.58 -8.51
CA GLN A 137 -9.87 6.82 -8.12
C GLN A 137 -10.06 6.83 -6.62
N VAL A 138 -9.71 7.95 -5.99
CA VAL A 138 -9.86 8.16 -4.55
C VAL A 138 -10.65 9.42 -4.26
N ASP A 139 -11.43 9.41 -3.20
CA ASP A 139 -12.13 10.58 -2.67
C ASP A 139 -11.32 11.17 -1.51
N THR A 140 -10.83 12.40 -1.72
CA THR A 140 -10.03 13.14 -0.74
C THR A 140 -10.83 13.66 0.46
N ASN A 141 -12.16 13.73 0.36
CA ASN A 141 -13.02 14.16 1.46
C ASN A 141 -13.32 13.00 2.43
N SER A 142 -13.58 11.82 1.89
CA SER A 142 -13.92 10.62 2.68
C SER A 142 -12.74 9.69 2.93
N HIS A 143 -11.58 9.93 2.30
CA HIS A 143 -10.42 9.04 2.33
C HIS A 143 -10.74 7.62 1.82
N ALA A 144 -11.61 7.52 0.83
CA ALA A 144 -12.06 6.26 0.26
C ALA A 144 -11.43 5.95 -1.11
N VAL A 145 -11.20 4.67 -1.40
CA VAL A 145 -11.04 4.18 -2.78
C VAL A 145 -12.44 4.08 -3.38
N VAL A 146 -12.69 4.77 -4.50
CA VAL A 146 -14.01 4.84 -5.14
C VAL A 146 -14.05 4.17 -6.52
N SER A 147 -12.89 3.82 -7.07
CA SER A 147 -12.83 2.90 -8.22
C SER A 147 -13.22 1.48 -7.81
N THR A 148 -13.65 0.67 -8.78
CA THR A 148 -13.95 -0.75 -8.57
C THR A 148 -12.77 -1.49 -7.93
N ILE A 149 -13.04 -2.21 -6.85
CA ILE A 149 -12.07 -3.12 -6.21
C ILE A 149 -12.16 -4.48 -6.92
N PRO A 150 -11.05 -5.02 -7.45
CA PRO A 150 -11.05 -6.33 -8.08
C PRO A 150 -11.57 -7.43 -7.15
N GLN A 151 -12.38 -8.34 -7.69
CA GLN A 151 -12.81 -9.54 -6.99
C GLN A 151 -11.82 -10.68 -7.27
N HIS A 152 -10.97 -11.00 -6.30
CA HIS A 152 -10.20 -12.25 -6.27
C HIS A 152 -11.12 -13.43 -5.92
N GLN A 153 -10.92 -14.56 -6.60
CA GLN A 153 -11.51 -15.86 -6.27
C GLN A 153 -10.43 -16.79 -5.74
#